data_AF-A0A9E4PCP6-F1
#
_entry.id   AF-A0A9E4PCP6-F1
#
_cell.length_a   1.000
_cell.length_b   1.000
_cell.length_c   1.000
_cell.angle_alpha   90.00
_cell.angle_beta   90.00
_cell.angle_gamma   90.00
#
_symmetry.space_group_name_H-M   'P 1'
#
loop_
_entity.id
_entity.type
_entity.pdbx_description
1 polymer ?
#
loop_
_entity_poly.entity_id
_entity_poly.type
_entity_poly.pdbx_seq_one_letter_code
_entity_poly.pdbx_strand_id
1 'polypeptide(L)'
;MPDTQQDAKVEALWKCTGHFEPMVPLEDANLITGFGIEGDRHATETPARKHRQVLLMDVETLGVFGLEQGRIRENVTTSGMDIHAL
;
A
#
# COMPACT_ATOMS: atom_id res chain seq x y z
N MET A 1 23.71 11.82 -15.69
CA MET A 1 22.33 11.57 -16.11
C MET A 1 21.45 12.34 -15.14
N PRO A 2 20.56 13.25 -15.55
CA PRO A 2 19.69 13.90 -14.60
C PRO A 2 18.68 12.86 -14.13
N ASP A 3 18.68 12.59 -12.83
CA ASP A 3 17.64 11.81 -12.16
C ASP A 3 16.30 12.49 -12.49
N THR A 4 15.54 11.86 -13.37
CA THR A 4 14.18 12.29 -13.63
C THR A 4 13.43 11.95 -12.36
N GLN A 5 13.27 12.93 -11.48
CA GLN A 5 12.36 12.85 -10.34
C GLN A 5 10.98 12.64 -10.94
N GLN A 6 10.63 11.38 -11.18
CA GLN A 6 9.29 10.99 -11.55
C GLN A 6 8.48 11.23 -10.27
N ASP A 7 7.53 12.15 -10.33
CA ASP A 7 6.76 12.54 -9.16
C ASP A 7 5.98 11.32 -8.67
N ALA A 8 6.47 10.69 -7.60
CA ALA A 8 5.82 9.57 -6.96
C ALA A 8 4.43 9.99 -6.51
N LYS A 9 3.40 9.34 -7.03
CA LYS A 9 2.01 9.66 -6.74
C LYS A 9 1.31 8.48 -6.09
N VAL A 10 0.45 8.77 -5.13
CA VAL A 10 -0.50 7.79 -4.60
C VAL A 10 -1.70 7.76 -5.56
N GLU A 11 -1.92 6.62 -6.20
CA GLU A 11 -3.05 6.42 -7.11
C GLU A 11 -4.31 5.99 -6.36
N ALA A 12 -4.15 5.13 -5.36
CA ALA A 12 -5.26 4.62 -4.58
C ALA A 12 -4.84 4.22 -3.16
N LEU A 13 -5.81 4.31 -2.25
CA LEU A 13 -5.70 3.85 -0.88
C LEU A 13 -6.72 2.74 -0.63
N TRP A 14 -6.30 1.74 0.12
CA TRP A 14 -7.04 0.53 0.36
C TRP A 14 -6.88 0.09 1.82
N LYS A 15 -7.97 -0.46 2.37
CA LYS A 15 -7.98 -1.06 3.70
C LYS A 15 -8.57 -2.44 3.72
N CYS A 16 -7.96 -3.31 4.51
CA CYS A 16 -8.50 -4.63 4.80
C CYS A 16 -9.36 -4.60 6.05
N THR A 17 -10.67 -4.76 5.90
CA THR A 17 -11.64 -4.76 7.02
C THR A 17 -11.84 -6.13 7.66
N GLY A 18 -11.57 -7.24 6.95
CA GLY A 18 -11.93 -8.58 7.40
C GLY A 18 -11.09 -9.72 6.83
N HIS A 19 -11.43 -10.95 7.21
CA HIS A 19 -10.76 -12.16 6.74
C HIS A 19 -11.42 -12.65 5.44
N PHE A 20 -10.64 -12.77 4.36
CA PHE A 20 -11.13 -13.05 3.00
C PHE A 20 -12.13 -12.00 2.44
N GLU A 21 -12.18 -10.81 3.03
CA GLU A 21 -12.95 -9.71 2.47
C GLU A 21 -12.13 -8.98 1.40
N PRO A 22 -12.78 -8.46 0.35
CA PRO A 22 -12.13 -7.58 -0.61
C PRO A 22 -11.62 -6.33 0.11
N MET A 23 -10.56 -5.73 -0.45
CA MET A 23 -10.07 -4.44 0.05
C MET A 23 -11.13 -3.36 -0.19
N VAL A 24 -11.29 -2.47 0.77
CA VAL A 24 -12.19 -1.32 0.68
C VAL A 24 -11.39 -0.11 0.24
N PRO A 25 -11.79 0.62 -0.82
CA PRO A 25 -11.13 1.86 -1.21
C PRO A 25 -11.32 2.94 -0.13
N LEU A 26 -10.32 3.77 0.06
CA LEU A 26 -10.32 4.89 1.00
C LEU A 26 -10.02 6.21 0.27
N GLU A 27 -10.63 7.30 0.73
CA GLU A 27 -10.25 8.66 0.31
C GLU A 27 -9.08 9.21 1.15
N ASP A 28 -9.04 8.85 2.44
CA ASP A 28 -7.99 9.19 3.38
C ASP A 28 -7.64 8.00 4.28
N ALA A 29 -6.42 8.03 4.85
CA ALA A 29 -5.95 7.00 5.77
C ALA A 29 -5.10 7.63 6.88
N ASN A 30 -5.36 7.22 8.12
CA ASN A 30 -4.56 7.62 9.27
C ASN A 30 -3.46 6.57 9.54
N LEU A 31 -2.19 6.98 9.47
CA LEU A 31 -1.03 6.11 9.68
C LEU A 31 -0.45 6.35 11.08
N ILE A 32 -0.46 5.31 11.90
CA ILE A 32 0.02 5.35 13.28
C ILE A 32 1.38 4.65 13.37
N THR A 33 2.40 5.40 13.79
CA THR A 33 3.78 4.89 13.94
C THR A 33 3.83 3.66 14.84
N GLY A 34 4.42 2.57 14.33
CA GLY A 34 4.57 1.33 15.10
C GLY A 34 3.33 0.44 15.10
N PHE A 35 2.23 0.88 14.47
CA PHE A 35 0.96 0.18 14.43
C PHE A 35 0.50 -0.14 13.00
N GLY A 36 0.48 0.86 12.11
CA GLY A 36 -0.05 0.74 10.75
C GLY A 36 -1.24 1.66 10.49
N ILE A 37 -2.12 1.26 9.58
CA ILE A 37 -3.28 2.06 9.16
C ILE A 37 -4.47 1.84 10.10
N GLU A 38 -5.08 2.91 10.58
CA GLU A 38 -6.23 2.81 11.50
C GLU A 38 -7.40 2.01 10.91
N GLY A 39 -7.84 0.99 11.64
CA GLY A 39 -8.91 0.09 11.22
C GLY A 39 -8.53 -0.88 10.11
N ASP A 40 -7.25 -0.95 9.72
CA ASP A 40 -6.74 -2.04 8.88
C ASP A 40 -6.45 -3.26 9.75
N ARG A 41 -6.84 -4.44 9.27
CA ARG A 41 -6.61 -5.70 9.98
C ARG A 41 -5.12 -5.99 10.22
N HIS A 42 -4.25 -5.53 9.35
CA HIS A 42 -2.81 -5.72 9.51
C HIS A 42 -2.20 -4.74 10.51
N ALA A 43 -2.95 -3.71 10.92
CA ALA A 43 -2.50 -2.79 11.94
C ALA A 43 -2.44 -3.48 13.31
N THR A 44 -1.24 -3.54 13.88
CA THR A 44 -1.01 -4.29 15.10
C THR A 44 0.24 -3.80 15.81
N GLU A 45 0.18 -3.81 17.13
CA GLU A 45 1.32 -3.53 18.01
C GLU A 45 2.22 -4.77 18.20
N THR A 46 1.85 -5.92 17.60
CA THR A 46 2.60 -7.15 17.81
C THR A 46 4.02 -7.06 17.22
N PRO A 47 5.07 -7.45 17.98
CA PRO A 47 6.45 -7.34 17.52
C PRO A 47 6.74 -8.06 16.20
N ALA A 48 6.04 -9.17 15.95
CA ALA A 48 6.19 -9.99 14.75
C ALA A 48 5.77 -9.26 13.44
N ARG A 49 4.96 -8.21 13.55
CA ARG A 49 4.46 -7.44 12.40
C ARG A 49 4.87 -5.97 12.40
N LYS A 50 5.71 -5.55 13.35
CA LYS A 50 6.28 -4.20 13.45
C LYS A 50 6.93 -3.71 12.16
N HIS A 51 7.45 -4.61 11.32
CA HIS A 51 8.13 -4.28 10.05
C HIS A 51 7.20 -4.27 8.83
N ARG A 52 5.93 -4.61 8.98
CA ARG A 52 4.94 -4.72 7.88
C ARG A 52 3.69 -3.93 8.23
N GLN A 53 3.87 -2.63 8.46
CA GLN A 53 2.82 -1.71 8.88
C GLN A 53 1.94 -1.22 7.72
N VAL A 54 2.54 -1.08 6.53
CA VAL A 54 1.88 -0.60 5.31
C VAL A 54 2.37 -1.45 4.14
N LEU A 55 1.43 -1.86 3.29
CA LEU A 55 1.74 -2.58 2.05
C LEU A 55 1.66 -1.62 0.86
N LEU A 56 2.71 -1.60 0.04
CA LEU A 56 2.83 -0.74 -1.14
C LEU A 56 2.90 -1.61 -2.38
N MET A 57 2.37 -1.09 -3.50
CA MET A 57 2.57 -1.67 -4.82
C MET A 57 2.48 -0.59 -5.89
N ASP A 58 3.33 -0.65 -6.89
CA ASP A 58 3.29 0.26 -8.02
C ASP A 58 2.32 -0.23 -9.11
N VAL A 59 1.65 0.72 -9.77
CA VAL A 59 0.68 0.45 -10.84
C VAL A 59 1.37 -0.14 -12.07
N GLU A 60 2.65 0.18 -12.29
CA GLU A 60 3.46 -0.33 -13.37
C GLU A 60 3.61 -1.86 -13.26
N THR A 61 3.96 -2.36 -12.07
CA THR A 61 4.08 -3.79 -11.78
C THR A 61 2.72 -4.48 -11.83
N LEU A 62 1.66 -3.89 -11.26
CA LEU A 62 0.30 -4.42 -11.39
C LEU A 62 -0.11 -4.57 -12.87
N GLY A 63 0.23 -3.57 -13.69
CA GLY A 63 -0.02 -3.56 -15.12
C GLY A 63 0.69 -4.70 -15.87
N VAL A 64 1.95 -5.00 -15.52
CA VAL A 64 2.71 -6.13 -16.09
C VAL A 64 1.99 -7.46 -15.86
N PHE A 65 1.36 -7.64 -14.70
CA PHE A 65 0.63 -8.88 -14.36
C PHE A 65 -0.86 -8.84 -14.72
N GLY A 66 -1.36 -7.74 -15.28
CA GLY A 66 -2.78 -7.57 -15.60
C GLY A 66 -3.69 -7.59 -14.36
N LEU A 67 -3.16 -7.13 -13.22
CA LEU A 67 -3.87 -7.12 -11.95
C LEU A 67 -4.54 -5.76 -11.72
N GLU A 68 -5.74 -5.79 -11.17
CA GLU A 68 -6.45 -4.60 -10.71
C GLU A 68 -5.86 -4.11 -9.38
N GLN A 69 -5.98 -2.80 -9.13
CA GLN A 69 -5.59 -2.18 -7.86
C GLN A 69 -6.42 -2.75 -6.70
N GLY A 70 -5.82 -2.89 -5.54
CA GLY A 70 -6.38 -3.49 -4.32
C GLY A 70 -6.44 -5.03 -4.36
N ARG A 71 -6.13 -5.66 -5.51
CA ARG A 71 -6.33 -7.11 -5.70
C ARG A 71 -5.30 -7.95 -4.96
N ILE A 72 -4.09 -7.44 -4.78
CA ILE A 72 -3.03 -8.13 -4.03
C ILE A 72 -3.02 -7.75 -2.54
N ARG A 73 -4.03 -6.98 -2.10
CA ARG A 73 -4.20 -6.50 -0.73
C ARG A 73 -3.12 -5.50 -0.30
N GLU A 74 -2.55 -4.77 -1.26
CA GLU A 74 -1.75 -3.58 -0.98
C GLU A 74 -2.62 -2.50 -0.33
N ASN A 75 -2.04 -1.70 0.57
CA ASN A 75 -2.75 -0.58 1.19
C ASN A 75 -2.63 0.71 0.38
N VAL A 76 -1.52 0.88 -0.33
CA VAL A 76 -1.22 2.08 -1.09
C VAL A 76 -0.76 1.63 -2.47
N THR A 77 -1.50 2.03 -3.49
CA THR A 77 -1.05 1.89 -4.88
C THR A 77 -0.30 3.15 -5.28
N THR A 78 0.93 3.02 -5.75
CA THR A 78 1.77 4.15 -6.17
C THR A 78 1.99 4.16 -7.69
N SER A 79 2.42 5.28 -8.24
CA SER A 79 2.91 5.40 -9.61
C SER A 79 4.17 6.26 -9.64
N GLY A 80 5.06 6.02 -10.59
CA GLY A 80 6.30 6.80 -10.75
C GLY A 80 7.29 6.65 -9.60
N MET A 81 7.19 5.60 -8.80
CA MET A 81 8.06 5.33 -7.66
C MET A 81 8.70 3.95 -7.78
N ASP A 82 10.02 3.88 -7.61
CA ASP A 82 10.70 2.60 -7.43
C ASP A 82 10.53 2.10 -5.99
N ILE A 83 9.51 1.25 -5.78
CA ILE A 83 9.24 0.64 -4.48
C ILE A 83 10.32 -0.35 -4.02
N HIS A 84 11.18 -0.81 -4.93
CA HIS A 84 12.26 -1.75 -4.62
C HIS A 84 13.51 -1.06 -4.06
N ALA A 85 13.62 0.26 -4.21
CA ALA A 85 14.72 1.06 -3.70
C ALA A 85 14.50 1.57 -2.25
N LEU A 86 13.42 1.12 -1.58
CA LEU A 86 12.91 1.66 -0.31
C LEU A 86 13.43 0.92 0.93
#